data_AF-A0A7X1IKQ4-F1
#
_entry.id   AF-A0A7X1IKQ4-F1
#
_cell.length_a   1.000
_cell.length_b   1.000
_cell.length_c   1.000
_cell.angle_alpha   90.00
_cell.angle_beta   90.00
_cell.angle_gamma   90.00
#
_symmetry.space_group_name_H-M   'P 1'
#
loop_
_entity.id
_entity.type
_entity.pdbx_description
1 polymer ?
#
loop_
_entity_poly.entity_id
_entity_poly.type
_entity_poly.pdbx_seq_one_letter_code
_entity_poly.pdbx_strand_id
1 'polypeptide(L)'
;MLALSAQRVLPKVDYALFVDTGWEPAAVYAHLDRLEREVAAPAGIPILRVSSGNDRNDALNPSHRFASMPLYILNQDGRPGMTRRQCTGEYKIKPIKAKVRELLGYPYPARIPKGTFAEQWVGISTDEFHRAKDADVQYMRNRHPLIDMGWSRTDCTRYLTTLGLADTPKSSCLGCPFHGNAQWRHIRDTSPTEWADVVAFDAAIRKGNARANAVGNRLLGEAFLHPSRLPLDQAPIDHVTAAEWAALQQPPGTSAVDAEELEQGVENGCSPWACRGAETNAVHSDFGLAA
;
A
#
# COMPACT_ATOMS: atom_id res chain seq x y z
N MET A 1 -12.01 -8.92 -7.28
CA MET A 1 -11.71 -10.28 -6.75
C MET A 1 -12.79 -10.81 -5.81
N LEU A 2 -13.01 -10.23 -4.63
CA LEU A 2 -14.02 -10.71 -3.67
C LEU A 2 -15.41 -10.81 -4.31
N ALA A 3 -15.87 -9.77 -5.02
CA ALA A 3 -17.15 -9.76 -5.72
C ALA A 3 -17.27 -10.89 -6.78
N LEU A 4 -16.21 -11.15 -7.55
CA LEU A 4 -16.19 -12.23 -8.55
C LEU A 4 -16.35 -13.61 -7.88
N SER A 5 -15.71 -13.80 -6.73
CA SER A 5 -15.82 -15.03 -5.94
C SER A 5 -17.22 -15.17 -5.32
N ALA A 6 -17.76 -14.08 -4.76
CA ALA A 6 -19.09 -14.02 -4.17
C ALA A 6 -20.20 -14.35 -5.19
N GLN A 7 -20.06 -13.85 -6.43
CA GLN A 7 -20.98 -14.11 -7.54
C GLN A 7 -20.71 -15.43 -8.27
N ARG A 8 -19.73 -16.24 -7.82
CA ARG A 8 -19.35 -17.53 -8.42
C ARG A 8 -18.85 -17.43 -9.87
N VAL A 9 -18.44 -16.24 -10.32
CA VAL A 9 -17.71 -16.08 -11.58
C VAL A 9 -16.33 -16.73 -11.47
N LEU A 10 -15.72 -16.62 -10.29
CA LEU A 10 -14.55 -17.38 -9.88
C LEU A 10 -14.94 -18.37 -8.77
N PRO A 11 -14.13 -19.43 -8.52
CA PRO A 11 -14.31 -20.29 -7.35
C PRO A 11 -14.51 -19.50 -6.05
N LYS A 12 -15.31 -20.06 -5.13
CA LYS A 12 -15.53 -19.43 -3.83
C LYS A 12 -14.25 -19.54 -3.00
N VAL A 13 -13.73 -18.42 -2.49
CA VAL A 13 -12.62 -18.42 -1.53
C VAL A 13 -13.11 -18.77 -0.12
N ASP A 14 -12.26 -19.43 0.65
CA ASP A 14 -12.57 -19.79 2.04
C ASP A 14 -12.53 -18.57 2.97
N TYR A 15 -11.59 -17.65 2.71
CA TYR A 15 -11.37 -16.44 3.51
C TYR A 15 -10.95 -15.28 2.61
N ALA A 16 -11.29 -14.06 3.02
CA ALA A 16 -10.66 -12.84 2.53
C ALA A 16 -9.87 -12.18 3.66
N LEU A 17 -8.65 -11.71 3.38
CA LEU A 17 -7.82 -11.03 4.38
C LEU A 17 -7.81 -9.53 4.13
N PHE A 18 -8.20 -8.73 5.13
CA PHE A 18 -7.94 -7.30 5.17
C PHE A 18 -6.73 -7.04 6.06
N VAL A 19 -5.67 -6.48 5.49
CA VAL A 19 -4.40 -6.29 6.18
C VAL A 19 -4.29 -4.84 6.65
N ASP A 20 -4.67 -4.64 7.90
CA ASP A 20 -4.82 -3.34 8.53
C ASP A 20 -3.48 -2.84 9.08
N THR A 21 -2.96 -1.76 8.46
CA THR A 21 -1.75 -1.08 8.95
C THR A 21 -2.01 -0.21 10.18
N GLY A 22 -3.28 -0.07 10.59
CA GLY A 22 -3.73 0.78 11.68
C GLY A 22 -3.87 2.27 11.29
N TRP A 23 -3.58 2.62 10.05
CA TRP A 23 -3.60 4.01 9.56
C TRP A 23 -4.04 4.08 8.09
N GLU A 24 -5.04 3.27 7.73
CA GLU A 24 -5.71 3.43 6.44
C GLU A 24 -6.68 4.64 6.51
N PRO A 25 -7.03 5.27 5.38
CA PRO A 25 -8.05 6.33 5.36
C PRO A 25 -9.42 5.84 5.85
N ALA A 26 -10.20 6.72 6.47
CA ALA A 26 -11.56 6.43 6.95
C ALA A 26 -12.47 5.87 5.85
N ALA A 27 -12.31 6.37 4.61
CA ALA A 27 -13.03 5.86 3.44
C ALA A 27 -12.74 4.37 3.16
N VAL A 28 -11.51 3.90 3.42
CA VAL A 28 -11.13 2.49 3.25
C VAL A 28 -11.85 1.62 4.28
N TYR A 29 -11.90 2.04 5.54
CA TYR A 29 -12.64 1.31 6.59
C TYR A 29 -14.15 1.30 6.31
N ALA A 30 -14.73 2.43 5.92
CA ALA A 30 -16.14 2.52 5.55
C ALA A 30 -16.48 1.61 4.34
N HIS A 31 -15.60 1.60 3.33
CA HIS A 31 -15.75 0.72 2.18
C HIS A 31 -15.59 -0.76 2.56
N LEU A 32 -14.68 -1.11 3.47
CA LEU A 32 -14.53 -2.47 3.99
C LEU A 32 -15.81 -2.93 4.69
N ASP A 33 -16.38 -2.12 5.57
CA ASP A 33 -17.63 -2.44 6.28
C ASP A 33 -18.80 -2.63 5.29
N ARG A 34 -18.83 -1.82 4.22
CA ARG A 34 -19.78 -1.97 3.12
C ARG A 34 -19.59 -3.28 2.38
N LEU A 35 -18.35 -3.62 1.98
CA LEU A 35 -18.05 -4.90 1.31
C LEU A 35 -18.39 -6.11 2.18
N GLU A 36 -18.09 -6.03 3.48
CA GLU A 36 -18.41 -7.09 4.43
C GLU A 36 -19.91 -7.34 4.49
N ARG A 37 -20.71 -6.27 4.62
CA ARG A 37 -22.18 -6.34 4.69
C ARG A 37 -22.84 -6.75 3.37
N GLU A 38 -22.43 -6.16 2.25
CA GLU A 38 -23.15 -6.24 0.97
C GLU A 38 -22.65 -7.37 0.07
N VAL A 39 -21.40 -7.83 0.25
CA VAL A 39 -20.77 -8.82 -0.63
C VAL A 39 -20.35 -10.07 0.13
N ALA A 40 -19.56 -9.91 1.18
CA ALA A 40 -18.89 -11.05 1.82
C ALA A 40 -19.85 -11.89 2.69
N ALA A 41 -20.60 -11.24 3.58
CA ALA A 41 -21.54 -11.92 4.47
C ALA A 41 -22.65 -12.66 3.71
N PRO A 42 -23.31 -12.08 2.68
CA PRO A 42 -24.29 -12.81 1.88
C PRO A 42 -23.71 -14.01 1.14
N ALA A 43 -22.44 -13.93 0.72
CA ALA A 43 -21.75 -15.05 0.08
C ALA A 43 -21.21 -16.10 1.08
N GLY A 44 -21.28 -15.80 2.39
CA GLY A 44 -20.66 -16.60 3.45
C GLY A 44 -19.14 -16.69 3.30
N ILE A 45 -18.48 -15.58 2.94
CA ILE A 45 -17.02 -15.45 2.86
C ILE A 45 -16.58 -14.60 4.06
N PRO A 46 -15.93 -15.19 5.09
CA PRO A 46 -15.42 -14.42 6.21
C PRO A 46 -14.28 -13.48 5.79
N ILE A 47 -14.39 -12.20 6.16
CA ILE A 47 -13.28 -11.24 6.08
C ILE A 47 -12.53 -11.28 7.41
N LEU A 48 -11.26 -11.68 7.38
CA LEU A 48 -10.39 -11.66 8.54
C LEU A 48 -9.53 -10.39 8.50
N ARG A 49 -9.70 -9.54 9.51
CA ARG A 49 -8.83 -8.37 9.71
C ARG A 49 -7.55 -8.83 10.40
N VAL A 50 -6.40 -8.57 9.78
CA VAL A 50 -5.08 -8.93 10.29
C VAL A 50 -4.24 -7.67 10.44
N SER A 51 -3.58 -7.53 11.58
CA SER A 51 -2.73 -6.37 11.87
C SER A 51 -1.48 -6.80 12.62
N SER A 52 -0.46 -5.96 12.61
CA SER A 52 0.79 -6.14 13.35
C SER A 52 1.23 -4.87 14.08
N GLY A 53 0.33 -3.89 14.23
CA GLY A 53 0.62 -2.62 14.87
C GLY A 53 -0.04 -1.45 14.14
N ASN A 54 0.49 -0.26 14.41
CA ASN A 54 0.05 0.99 13.80
C ASN A 54 1.27 1.69 13.22
N ASP A 55 1.35 1.77 11.89
CA ASP A 55 2.52 2.28 11.17
C ASP A 55 2.90 3.72 11.57
N ARG A 56 1.93 4.60 11.82
CA ARG A 56 2.13 5.96 12.32
C ARG A 56 2.77 5.98 13.69
N ASN A 57 2.16 5.29 14.65
CA ASN A 57 2.61 5.28 16.05
C ASN A 57 3.98 4.65 16.17
N ASP A 58 4.21 3.55 15.44
CA ASP A 58 5.48 2.85 15.45
C ASP A 58 6.60 3.69 14.83
N ALA A 59 6.31 4.51 13.82
CA ALA A 59 7.28 5.45 13.23
C ALA A 59 7.82 6.47 14.23
N LEU A 60 6.95 6.91 15.13
CA LEU A 60 7.24 7.94 16.12
C LEU A 60 7.71 7.37 17.45
N ASN A 61 7.71 6.04 17.63
CA ASN A 61 8.06 5.40 18.88
C ASN A 61 9.57 5.07 18.94
N PRO A 62 10.35 5.71 19.84
CA PRO A 62 11.79 5.45 19.96
C PRO A 62 12.13 4.06 20.50
N SER A 63 11.19 3.43 21.23
CA SER A 63 11.35 2.08 21.79
C SER A 63 10.98 0.99 20.79
N HIS A 64 10.23 1.31 19.73
CA HIS A 64 9.80 0.35 18.73
C HIS A 64 10.78 0.29 17.57
N ARG A 65 11.06 -0.93 17.06
CA ARG A 65 11.83 -1.06 15.83
C ARG A 65 10.91 -0.69 14.67
N PHE A 66 10.92 0.58 14.29
CA PHE A 66 10.16 1.02 13.13
C PHE A 66 10.71 0.41 11.85
N ALA A 67 9.87 -0.32 11.13
CA ALA A 67 10.14 -0.71 9.75
C ALA A 67 9.99 0.54 8.87
N SER A 68 11.13 1.08 8.42
CA SER A 68 11.17 2.38 7.75
C SER A 68 10.19 2.48 6.58
N MET A 69 9.32 3.50 6.63
CA MET A 69 8.66 4.02 5.44
C MET A 69 9.71 4.56 4.46
N PRO A 70 9.43 4.59 3.16
CA PRO A 70 10.35 5.13 2.15
C PRO A 70 10.21 6.66 2.07
N LEU A 71 10.70 7.35 3.08
CA LEU A 71 10.67 8.81 3.21
C LEU A 71 11.69 9.45 2.25
N TYR A 72 11.36 10.61 1.70
CA TYR A 72 12.29 11.40 0.90
C TYR A 72 13.26 12.13 1.81
N ILE A 73 14.55 12.08 1.51
CA ILE A 73 15.59 12.74 2.31
C ILE A 73 16.18 13.93 1.54
N LEU A 74 16.33 15.06 2.22
CA LEU A 74 17.22 16.15 1.81
C LEU A 74 18.49 16.07 2.67
N ASN A 75 19.61 15.69 2.05
CA ASN A 75 20.88 15.58 2.75
C ASN A 75 21.47 16.97 3.05
N GLN A 76 22.42 17.04 4.00
CA GLN A 76 23.07 18.31 4.38
C GLN A 76 23.81 18.99 3.22
N ASP A 77 24.29 18.22 2.25
CA ASP A 77 24.91 18.71 1.02
C ASP A 77 23.91 19.11 -0.07
N GLY A 78 22.62 19.12 0.26
CA GLY A 78 21.51 19.44 -0.65
C GLY A 78 21.12 18.30 -1.59
N ARG A 79 21.80 17.14 -1.57
CA ARG A 79 21.49 16.05 -2.50
C ARG A 79 20.20 15.31 -2.09
N PRO A 80 19.38 14.88 -3.06
CA PRO A 80 18.21 14.08 -2.80
C PRO A 80 18.57 12.64 -2.39
N GLY A 81 17.83 12.07 -1.45
CA GLY A 81 17.88 10.65 -1.08
C GLY A 81 16.48 10.08 -0.79
N MET A 82 16.42 8.80 -0.44
CA MET A 82 15.20 8.11 0.02
C MET A 82 15.56 6.97 0.97
N THR A 83 14.79 6.80 2.05
CA THR A 83 14.96 5.64 2.94
C THR A 83 14.43 4.36 2.29
N ARG A 84 14.95 3.21 2.74
CA ARG A 84 14.49 1.92 2.23
C ARG A 84 13.07 1.62 2.72
N ARG A 85 12.27 1.02 1.85
CA ARG A 85 10.93 0.55 2.20
C ARG A 85 10.99 -0.75 2.96
N GLN A 86 10.54 -0.74 4.21
CA GLN A 86 10.43 -1.93 5.05
C GLN A 86 9.00 -2.16 5.55
N CYS A 87 8.16 -1.12 5.53
CA CYS A 87 6.79 -1.15 6.05
C CYS A 87 5.93 -2.27 5.43
N THR A 88 6.12 -2.65 4.16
CA THR A 88 5.35 -3.73 3.54
C THR A 88 5.71 -5.11 4.06
N GLY A 89 6.99 -5.37 4.29
CA GLY A 89 7.41 -6.61 4.93
C GLY A 89 6.79 -6.74 6.31
N GLU A 90 6.86 -5.66 7.08
CA GLU A 90 6.41 -5.63 8.48
C GLU A 90 4.88 -5.67 8.61
N TYR A 91 4.19 -4.69 8.03
CA TYR A 91 2.76 -4.48 8.27
C TYR A 91 1.86 -5.24 7.30
N LYS A 92 2.41 -5.76 6.19
CA LYS A 92 1.61 -6.52 5.21
C LYS A 92 2.01 -7.99 5.13
N ILE A 93 3.24 -8.29 4.74
CA ILE A 93 3.67 -9.66 4.41
C ILE A 93 3.72 -10.55 5.65
N LYS A 94 4.33 -10.08 6.75
CA LYS A 94 4.42 -10.85 8.00
C LYS A 94 3.05 -11.22 8.59
N PRO A 95 2.09 -10.30 8.80
CA PRO A 95 0.79 -10.66 9.35
C PRO A 95 -0.01 -11.57 8.41
N ILE A 96 0.08 -11.41 7.08
CA ILE A 96 -0.52 -12.36 6.12
C ILE A 96 0.05 -13.77 6.35
N LYS A 97 1.38 -13.91 6.36
CA LYS A 97 2.04 -15.21 6.56
C LYS A 97 1.66 -15.84 7.90
N ALA A 98 1.63 -15.05 8.97
CA ALA A 98 1.22 -15.54 10.29
C ALA A 98 -0.22 -16.06 10.27
N LYS A 99 -1.16 -15.32 9.68
CA LYS A 99 -2.56 -15.74 9.59
C LYS A 99 -2.74 -16.96 8.69
N VAL A 100 -2.08 -17.02 7.53
CA VAL A 100 -2.13 -18.20 6.65
C VAL A 100 -1.65 -19.46 7.40
N ARG A 101 -0.57 -19.35 8.17
CA ARG A 101 -0.06 -20.47 8.98
C ARG A 101 -1.06 -20.93 10.04
N GLU A 102 -1.72 -19.99 10.72
CA GLU A 102 -2.79 -20.27 11.67
C GLU A 102 -3.96 -21.00 11.00
N LEU A 103 -4.42 -20.51 9.84
CA LEU A 103 -5.50 -21.14 9.06
C LEU A 103 -5.14 -22.54 8.57
N LEU A 104 -3.87 -22.78 8.24
CA LEU A 104 -3.37 -24.12 7.89
C LEU A 104 -3.22 -25.04 9.12
N GLY A 105 -3.38 -24.54 10.34
CA GLY A 105 -3.23 -25.30 11.58
C GLY A 105 -1.78 -25.47 12.08
N TYR A 106 -0.84 -24.69 11.54
CA TYR A 106 0.60 -24.79 11.86
C TYR A 106 1.19 -23.43 12.22
N PRO A 107 0.77 -22.80 13.35
CA PRO A 107 1.34 -21.53 13.79
C PRO A 107 2.86 -21.62 13.98
N TYR A 108 3.58 -20.51 13.84
CA TYR A 108 5.04 -20.51 14.03
C TYR A 108 5.41 -20.89 15.49
N PRO A 109 6.44 -21.72 15.74
CA PRO A 109 7.44 -22.26 14.79
C PRO A 109 7.12 -23.64 14.20
N ALA A 110 5.89 -24.15 14.31
CA ALA A 110 5.55 -25.51 13.86
C ALA A 110 5.86 -25.74 12.37
N ARG A 111 6.44 -26.90 12.04
CA ARG A 111 6.74 -27.23 10.63
C ARG A 111 5.44 -27.53 9.89
N ILE A 112 5.27 -26.94 8.70
CA ILE A 112 4.17 -27.28 7.79
C ILE A 112 4.54 -28.56 7.02
N PRO A 113 3.65 -29.56 6.96
CA PRO A 113 3.88 -30.76 6.16
C PRO A 113 4.12 -30.44 4.68
N LYS A 114 4.99 -31.22 4.03
CA LYS A 114 5.26 -31.04 2.60
C LYS A 114 3.97 -31.26 1.80
N GLY A 115 3.69 -30.36 0.87
CA GLY A 115 2.50 -30.41 0.03
C GLY A 115 1.27 -29.71 0.62
N THR A 116 1.32 -29.25 1.87
CA THR A 116 0.29 -28.39 2.46
C THR A 116 0.56 -26.93 2.08
N PHE A 117 -0.42 -26.28 1.45
CA PHE A 117 -0.34 -24.87 1.08
C PHE A 117 -1.73 -24.22 1.07
N ALA A 118 -1.77 -22.91 1.21
CA ALA A 118 -2.94 -22.09 0.89
C ALA A 118 -2.76 -21.49 -0.51
N GLU A 119 -3.78 -21.58 -1.36
CA GLU A 119 -3.85 -20.78 -2.58
C GLU A 119 -4.26 -19.35 -2.20
N GLN A 120 -3.49 -18.35 -2.64
CA GLN A 120 -3.75 -16.95 -2.35
C GLN A 120 -4.00 -16.18 -3.64
N TRP A 121 -5.18 -15.59 -3.76
CA TRP A 121 -5.50 -14.73 -4.88
C TRP A 121 -5.04 -13.31 -4.63
N VAL A 122 -4.31 -12.75 -5.59
CA VAL A 122 -3.86 -11.36 -5.57
C VAL A 122 -4.43 -10.66 -6.81
N GLY A 123 -5.21 -9.59 -6.59
CA GLY A 123 -5.84 -8.82 -7.65
C GLY A 123 -4.86 -7.92 -8.41
N ILE A 124 -3.98 -8.54 -9.21
CA ILE A 124 -3.11 -7.87 -10.18
C ILE A 124 -3.75 -8.02 -11.56
N SER A 125 -3.99 -6.93 -12.27
CA SER A 125 -4.54 -6.90 -13.62
C SER A 125 -3.47 -7.04 -14.70
N THR A 126 -3.88 -7.15 -15.97
CA THR A 126 -2.98 -7.37 -17.11
C THR A 126 -2.01 -6.22 -17.39
N ASP A 127 -2.45 -4.98 -17.18
CA ASP A 127 -1.65 -3.74 -17.22
C ASP A 127 -0.65 -3.63 -16.06
N GLU A 128 -0.79 -4.47 -15.04
CA GLU A 128 0.09 -4.54 -13.87
C GLU A 128 0.89 -5.85 -13.83
N PHE A 129 0.97 -6.62 -14.93
CA PHE A 129 1.48 -8.00 -14.90
C PHE A 129 2.91 -8.14 -14.35
N HIS A 130 3.77 -7.12 -14.48
CA HIS A 130 5.13 -7.12 -13.92
C HIS A 130 5.14 -7.25 -12.38
N ARG A 131 3.99 -6.96 -11.75
CA ARG A 131 3.72 -7.09 -10.31
C ARG A 131 3.25 -8.49 -9.90
N ALA A 132 2.97 -9.39 -10.85
CA ALA A 132 2.63 -10.77 -10.55
C ALA A 132 3.90 -11.53 -10.15
N LYS A 133 3.96 -11.98 -8.89
CA LYS A 133 5.11 -12.69 -8.31
C LYS A 133 4.63 -13.92 -7.55
N ASP A 134 5.40 -14.99 -7.65
CA ASP A 134 5.21 -16.18 -6.84
C ASP A 134 5.43 -15.87 -5.34
N ALA A 135 4.84 -16.72 -4.49
CA ALA A 135 5.10 -16.63 -3.06
C ALA A 135 6.54 -17.05 -2.74
N ASP A 136 7.17 -16.35 -1.80
CA ASP A 136 8.53 -16.63 -1.33
C ASP A 136 8.59 -17.79 -0.31
N VAL A 137 7.47 -18.46 -0.05
CA VAL A 137 7.33 -19.57 0.90
C VAL A 137 6.50 -20.71 0.31
N GLN A 138 6.87 -21.95 0.61
CA GLN A 138 6.28 -23.15 0.00
C GLN A 138 4.83 -23.44 0.44
N TYR A 139 4.38 -22.88 1.56
CA TYR A 139 3.03 -23.08 2.09
C TYR A 139 2.01 -22.06 1.56
N MET A 140 2.41 -21.22 0.61
CA MET A 140 1.54 -20.26 -0.09
C MET A 140 1.73 -20.44 -1.58
N ARG A 141 0.65 -20.33 -2.36
CA ARG A 141 0.71 -20.31 -3.82
C ARG A 141 -0.09 -19.12 -4.33
N ASN A 142 0.60 -18.12 -4.84
CA ASN A 142 -0.05 -16.94 -5.40
C ASN A 142 -0.73 -17.31 -6.73
N ARG A 143 -1.92 -16.75 -6.94
CA ARG A 143 -2.65 -16.79 -8.21
C ARG A 143 -3.12 -15.39 -8.57
N HIS A 144 -3.23 -15.15 -9.87
CA HIS A 144 -3.59 -13.83 -10.43
C HIS A 144 -4.79 -13.96 -11.38
N PRO A 145 -6.00 -14.24 -10.87
CA PRO A 145 -7.15 -14.56 -11.73
C PRO A 145 -7.53 -13.44 -12.71
N LEU A 146 -7.27 -12.18 -12.38
CA LEU A 146 -7.56 -11.06 -13.31
C LEU A 146 -6.67 -11.12 -14.56
N ILE A 147 -5.43 -11.58 -14.43
CA ILE A 147 -4.55 -11.85 -15.59
C ILE A 147 -5.10 -13.04 -16.38
N ASP A 148 -5.46 -14.13 -15.70
CA ASP A 148 -6.05 -15.33 -16.33
C ASP A 148 -7.34 -14.99 -17.12
N MET A 149 -8.11 -14.01 -16.65
CA MET A 149 -9.32 -13.50 -17.30
C MET A 149 -9.06 -12.45 -18.39
N GLY A 150 -7.82 -11.98 -18.55
CA GLY A 150 -7.49 -10.89 -19.49
C GLY A 150 -8.02 -9.52 -19.08
N TRP A 151 -8.27 -9.29 -17.78
CA TRP A 151 -8.85 -8.04 -17.29
C TRP A 151 -7.78 -6.98 -17.07
N SER A 152 -7.98 -5.80 -17.65
CA SER A 152 -7.26 -4.57 -17.30
C SER A 152 -7.85 -3.95 -16.03
N ARG A 153 -7.20 -2.92 -15.51
CA ARG A 153 -7.77 -2.09 -14.45
C ARG A 153 -9.07 -1.41 -14.87
N THR A 154 -9.15 -0.95 -16.13
CA THR A 154 -10.39 -0.38 -16.69
C THR A 154 -11.54 -1.39 -16.66
N ASP A 155 -11.28 -2.66 -16.98
CA ASP A 155 -12.30 -3.71 -16.91
C ASP A 155 -12.75 -3.97 -15.47
N CYS A 156 -11.82 -3.94 -14.52
CA CYS A 156 -12.12 -4.04 -13.10
C CYS A 156 -13.04 -2.90 -12.64
N THR A 157 -12.72 -1.66 -13.00
CA THR A 157 -13.54 -0.49 -12.67
C THR A 157 -14.92 -0.60 -13.31
N ARG A 158 -15.00 -0.97 -14.59
CA ARG A 158 -16.30 -1.18 -15.27
C ARG A 158 -17.15 -2.21 -14.53
N TYR A 159 -16.56 -3.35 -14.16
CA TYR A 159 -17.24 -4.38 -13.40
C TYR A 159 -17.72 -3.86 -12.03
N LEU A 160 -16.87 -3.18 -11.26
CA LEU A 160 -17.27 -2.59 -9.98
C LEU A 160 -18.40 -1.57 -10.14
N THR A 161 -18.40 -0.76 -11.20
CA THR A 161 -19.50 0.16 -11.53
C THR A 161 -20.82 -0.57 -11.73
N THR A 162 -20.83 -1.73 -12.41
CA THR A 162 -22.08 -2.52 -12.56
C THR A 162 -22.65 -3.01 -11.22
N LEU A 163 -21.81 -3.06 -10.18
CA LEU A 163 -22.20 -3.45 -8.83
C LEU A 163 -22.51 -2.25 -7.92
N GLY A 164 -22.45 -1.03 -8.46
CA GLY A 164 -22.57 0.19 -7.66
C GLY A 164 -21.37 0.43 -6.73
N LEU A 165 -20.20 -0.14 -7.04
CA LEU A 165 -18.94 -0.02 -6.28
C LEU A 165 -17.89 0.83 -7.01
N ALA A 166 -18.34 1.76 -7.87
CA ALA A 166 -17.44 2.65 -8.62
C ALA A 166 -16.59 3.56 -7.70
N ASP A 167 -17.06 3.80 -6.49
CA ASP A 167 -16.44 4.60 -5.43
C ASP A 167 -15.40 3.82 -4.60
N THR A 168 -14.92 2.66 -5.08
CA THR A 168 -13.93 1.84 -4.38
C THR A 168 -12.64 2.65 -4.16
N PRO A 169 -12.24 2.96 -2.91
CA PRO A 169 -11.04 3.74 -2.65
C PRO A 169 -9.78 2.92 -2.94
N LYS A 170 -8.72 3.60 -3.40
CA LYS A 170 -7.38 3.00 -3.47
C LYS A 170 -6.89 2.68 -2.06
N SER A 171 -6.42 1.45 -1.83
CA SER A 171 -5.89 1.02 -0.54
C SER A 171 -4.41 1.42 -0.38
N SER A 172 -4.18 2.49 0.36
CA SER A 172 -2.84 2.94 0.76
C SER A 172 -2.94 3.68 2.08
N CYS A 173 -2.04 3.38 3.02
CA CYS A 173 -2.00 4.06 4.31
C CYS A 173 -1.90 5.58 4.13
N LEU A 174 -2.47 6.30 5.09
CA LEU A 174 -2.76 7.72 5.02
C LEU A 174 -1.48 8.55 4.81
N GLY A 175 -0.38 8.22 5.49
CA GLY A 175 0.91 8.90 5.32
C GLY A 175 1.88 8.21 4.35
N CYS A 176 1.41 7.46 3.35
CA CYS A 176 2.31 6.79 2.41
C CYS A 176 3.07 7.81 1.53
N PRO A 177 4.42 7.84 1.53
CA PRO A 177 5.21 8.75 0.68
C PRO A 177 5.04 8.55 -0.83
N PHE A 178 4.30 7.52 -1.24
CA PHE A 178 3.99 7.24 -2.64
C PHE A 178 2.65 7.78 -3.10
N HIS A 179 1.93 8.55 -2.28
CA HIS A 179 0.79 9.32 -2.76
C HIS A 179 1.23 10.35 -3.79
N GLY A 180 0.47 10.46 -4.88
CA GLY A 180 0.59 11.56 -5.84
C GLY A 180 -0.10 12.83 -5.34
N ASN A 181 0.13 13.95 -6.04
CA ASN A 181 -0.48 15.25 -5.72
C ASN A 181 -2.00 15.20 -5.65
N ALA A 182 -2.65 14.48 -6.58
CA ALA A 182 -4.10 14.31 -6.58
C ALA A 182 -4.62 13.64 -5.30
N GLN A 183 -3.90 12.63 -4.79
CA GLN A 183 -4.26 11.96 -3.54
C GLN A 183 -4.08 12.88 -2.33
N TRP A 184 -2.99 13.66 -2.29
CA TRP A 184 -2.78 14.64 -1.22
C TRP A 184 -3.86 15.73 -1.22
N ARG A 185 -4.20 16.27 -2.40
CA ARG A 185 -5.33 17.21 -2.55
C ARG A 185 -6.64 16.58 -2.10
N HIS A 186 -6.92 15.36 -2.52
CA HIS A 186 -8.13 14.66 -2.10
C HIS A 186 -8.23 14.57 -0.57
N ILE A 187 -7.18 14.11 0.12
CA ILE A 187 -7.15 14.06 1.58
C ILE A 187 -7.34 15.45 2.20
N ARG A 188 -6.63 16.47 1.70
CA ARG A 188 -6.75 17.88 2.15
C ARG A 188 -8.18 18.39 2.03
N ASP A 189 -8.81 18.15 0.89
CA ASP A 189 -10.05 18.79 0.48
C ASP A 189 -11.29 18.03 1.01
N THR A 190 -11.20 16.71 1.22
CA THR A 190 -12.33 15.89 1.70
C THR A 190 -12.24 15.50 3.17
N SER A 191 -11.05 15.53 3.77
CA SER A 191 -10.81 15.03 5.12
C SER A 191 -9.87 15.94 5.94
N PRO A 192 -10.33 17.11 6.42
CA PRO A 192 -9.46 18.05 7.15
C PRO A 192 -8.74 17.46 8.37
N THR A 193 -9.39 16.53 9.09
CA THR A 193 -8.79 15.84 10.24
C THR A 193 -7.66 14.90 9.81
N GLU A 194 -7.86 14.13 8.73
CA GLU A 194 -6.84 13.24 8.19
C GLU A 194 -5.67 14.03 7.61
N TRP A 195 -5.96 15.15 6.94
CA TRP A 195 -4.94 16.08 6.45
C TRP A 195 -4.09 16.65 7.58
N ALA A 196 -4.72 17.14 8.66
CA ALA A 196 -4.00 17.63 9.83
C ALA A 196 -3.10 16.55 10.45
N ASP A 197 -3.58 15.29 10.48
CA ASP A 197 -2.82 14.17 11.01
C ASP A 197 -1.56 13.86 10.18
N VAL A 198 -1.66 13.82 8.85
CA VAL A 198 -0.49 13.57 7.98
C VAL A 198 0.50 14.72 7.94
N VAL A 199 0.03 15.97 8.03
CA VAL A 199 0.91 17.14 8.15
C VAL A 199 1.68 17.11 9.48
N ALA A 200 1.00 16.78 10.58
CA ALA A 200 1.65 16.62 11.88
C ALA A 200 2.67 15.47 11.85
N PHE A 201 2.34 14.37 11.17
CA PHE A 201 3.27 13.27 10.97
C PHE A 201 4.50 13.68 10.16
N ASP A 202 4.33 14.35 9.01
CA ASP A 202 5.45 14.86 8.18
C ASP A 202 6.42 15.73 9.00
N ALA A 203 5.87 16.62 9.83
CA ALA A 203 6.68 17.45 10.71
C ALA A 203 7.44 16.62 11.76
N ALA A 204 6.79 15.62 12.35
CA ALA A 204 7.37 14.78 13.39
C ALA A 204 8.50 13.87 12.88
N ILE A 205 8.41 13.39 11.64
CA ILE A 205 9.44 12.53 11.03
C ILE A 205 10.67 13.29 10.53
N ARG A 206 10.72 14.63 10.61
CA ARG A 206 11.77 15.44 9.98
C ARG A 206 13.19 14.97 10.31
N LYS A 207 13.42 14.52 11.55
CA LYS A 207 14.72 14.01 12.02
C LYS A 207 14.97 12.53 11.68
N GLY A 208 14.14 11.92 10.84
CA GLY A 208 14.19 10.50 10.50
C GLY A 208 13.63 9.58 11.59
N ASN A 209 14.06 8.32 11.57
CA ASN A 209 13.56 7.25 12.42
C ASN A 209 13.81 7.54 13.93
N ALA A 210 12.73 7.57 14.73
CA ALA A 210 12.78 7.90 16.15
C ALA A 210 13.73 6.99 16.95
N ARG A 211 13.71 5.68 16.69
CA ARG A 211 14.61 4.72 17.34
C ARG A 211 16.07 4.94 16.94
N ALA A 212 16.34 5.15 15.65
CA ALA A 212 17.69 5.39 15.16
C ALA A 212 18.30 6.63 15.86
N ASN A 213 17.51 7.68 16.03
CA ASN A 213 17.90 8.87 16.81
C ASN A 213 18.18 8.55 18.28
N ALA A 214 17.34 7.74 18.92
CA ALA A 214 17.50 7.35 20.32
C ALA A 214 18.77 6.51 20.58
N VAL A 215 19.20 5.70 19.60
CA VAL A 215 20.43 4.88 19.70
C VAL A 215 21.68 5.57 19.12
N GLY A 216 21.59 6.86 18.77
CA GLY A 216 22.73 7.66 18.30
C GLY A 216 22.96 7.67 16.77
N ASN A 217 22.23 6.86 16.00
CA ASN A 217 22.34 6.79 14.54
C ASN A 217 21.41 7.81 13.87
N ARG A 218 21.73 9.10 14.05
CA ARG A 218 20.89 10.19 13.55
C ARG A 218 20.93 10.30 12.03
N LEU A 219 19.80 10.70 11.44
CA LEU A 219 19.75 11.05 10.02
C LEU A 219 20.61 12.28 9.74
N LEU A 220 21.51 12.18 8.74
CA LEU A 220 22.32 13.30 8.26
C LEU A 220 21.54 14.06 7.17
N GLY A 221 20.42 14.67 7.58
CA GLY A 221 19.50 15.36 6.67
C GLY A 221 18.09 15.44 7.26
N GLU A 222 17.14 15.79 6.41
CA GLU A 222 15.73 15.95 6.77
C GLU A 222 14.85 15.01 5.96
N ALA A 223 13.89 14.35 6.63
CA ALA A 223 12.96 13.42 6.00
C ALA A 223 11.61 14.10 5.72
N PHE A 224 10.98 13.76 4.59
CA PHE A 224 9.72 14.32 4.10
C PHE A 224 8.83 13.22 3.51
N LEU A 225 7.51 13.42 3.56
CA LEU A 225 6.53 12.58 2.86
C LEU A 225 6.46 12.90 1.35
N HIS A 226 6.75 14.14 0.95
CA HIS A 226 6.58 14.61 -0.43
C HIS A 226 7.91 14.64 -1.22
N PRO A 227 7.94 14.25 -2.51
CA PRO A 227 9.17 14.22 -3.32
C PRO A 227 9.84 15.58 -3.51
N SER A 228 9.11 16.69 -3.35
CA SER A 228 9.70 18.04 -3.39
C SER A 228 10.60 18.36 -2.19
N ARG A 229 10.59 17.53 -1.13
CA ARG A 229 11.34 17.76 0.12
C ARG A 229 10.98 19.09 0.78
N LEU A 230 9.69 19.43 0.72
CA LEU A 230 9.10 20.53 1.47
C LEU A 230 8.14 19.94 2.49
N PRO A 231 7.88 20.63 3.61
CA PRO A 231 6.79 20.30 4.52
C PRO A 231 5.51 20.04 3.74
N LEU A 232 4.74 19.02 4.12
CA LEU A 232 3.60 18.57 3.31
C LEU A 232 2.54 19.68 3.10
N ASP A 233 2.38 20.58 4.06
CA ASP A 233 1.50 21.76 3.99
C ASP A 233 2.03 22.89 3.08
N GLN A 234 3.29 22.81 2.66
CA GLN A 234 3.97 23.75 1.76
C GLN A 234 4.35 23.11 0.42
N ALA A 235 4.19 21.79 0.30
CA ALA A 235 4.49 21.06 -0.91
C ALA A 235 3.60 21.56 -2.08
N PRO A 236 4.10 21.56 -3.33
CA PRO A 236 3.36 22.05 -4.49
C PRO A 236 2.31 21.03 -4.95
N ILE A 237 1.43 20.62 -4.04
CA ILE A 237 0.39 19.62 -4.30
C ILE A 237 -0.71 20.17 -5.19
N ASP A 238 -0.83 21.49 -5.39
CA ASP A 238 -1.79 22.10 -6.31
C ASP A 238 -1.28 22.17 -7.76
N HIS A 239 -0.04 21.75 -8.01
CA HIS A 239 0.45 21.62 -9.37
C HIS A 239 -0.30 20.46 -10.07
N VAL A 240 -1.10 20.82 -11.07
CA VAL A 240 -1.80 19.92 -11.98
C VAL A 240 -0.98 19.82 -13.26
N THR A 241 -0.64 18.59 -13.65
CA THR A 241 0.14 18.36 -14.87
C THR A 241 -0.76 18.37 -16.11
N ALA A 242 -0.18 18.51 -17.31
CA ALA A 242 -0.94 18.56 -18.56
C ALA A 242 -1.78 17.30 -18.81
N ALA A 243 -1.27 16.11 -18.46
CA ALA A 243 -2.03 14.86 -18.63
C ALA A 243 -3.12 14.68 -17.54
N GLU A 244 -2.94 15.22 -16.33
CA GLU A 244 -4.00 15.25 -15.31
C GLU A 244 -5.14 16.16 -15.79
N TRP A 245 -4.80 17.33 -16.33
CA TRP A 245 -5.77 18.26 -16.90
C TRP A 245 -6.53 17.65 -18.09
N ALA A 246 -5.84 16.90 -18.96
CA ALA A 246 -6.46 16.18 -20.07
C ALA A 246 -7.45 15.11 -19.59
N ALA A 247 -7.11 14.38 -18.53
CA ALA A 247 -8.00 13.38 -17.92
C ALA A 247 -9.28 13.99 -17.34
N LEU A 248 -9.17 15.14 -16.68
CA LEU A 248 -10.32 15.86 -16.09
C LEU A 248 -11.31 16.39 -17.14
N GLN A 249 -10.89 16.55 -18.39
CA GLN A 249 -11.71 17.10 -19.47
C GLN A 249 -12.43 16.06 -20.33
N GLN A 250 -12.17 14.78 -20.13
CA GLN A 250 -12.87 13.74 -20.87
C GLN A 250 -14.29 13.55 -20.33
N PRO A 251 -15.32 13.40 -21.20
CA PRO A 251 -16.68 13.13 -20.76
C PRO A 251 -16.72 11.80 -19.99
N PRO A 252 -17.58 11.69 -18.95
CA PRO A 252 -17.66 10.49 -18.12
C PRO A 252 -18.04 9.28 -19.00
N GLY A 253 -17.08 8.39 -19.24
CA GLY A 253 -17.29 7.14 -19.98
C GLY A 253 -16.34 6.83 -21.15
N THR A 254 -15.44 7.74 -21.56
CA THR A 254 -14.48 7.47 -22.65
C THR A 254 -13.04 7.33 -22.14
N SER A 255 -12.69 6.08 -21.74
CA SER A 255 -11.35 5.51 -21.48
C SER A 255 -10.26 6.33 -20.76
N ALA A 256 -10.02 5.91 -19.51
CA ALA A 256 -8.89 6.21 -18.66
C ALA A 256 -7.63 5.44 -19.07
N VAL A 257 -6.74 6.07 -19.86
CA VAL A 257 -5.42 5.50 -20.15
C VAL A 257 -4.27 6.44 -19.83
N ASP A 258 -4.48 7.77 -19.81
CA ASP A 258 -3.39 8.74 -19.58
C ASP A 258 -3.48 9.50 -18.24
N ALA A 259 -4.53 9.28 -17.45
CA ALA A 259 -4.71 9.88 -16.10
C ALA A 259 -3.85 9.18 -15.02
N GLU A 260 -3.40 7.97 -15.32
CA GLU A 260 -3.10 6.96 -14.32
C GLU A 260 -1.66 7.05 -13.80
N GLU A 261 -0.72 7.53 -14.61
CA GLU A 261 0.65 7.82 -14.17
C GLU A 261 0.74 9.01 -13.19
N LEU A 262 -0.31 9.85 -13.17
CA LEU A 262 -0.35 11.11 -12.42
C LEU A 262 -1.22 11.04 -11.16
N GLU A 263 -2.26 10.20 -11.17
CA GLU A 263 -3.02 9.86 -9.96
C GLU A 263 -2.28 8.88 -9.04
N GLN A 264 -1.36 8.06 -9.56
CA GLN A 264 -0.86 6.91 -8.81
C GLN A 264 0.38 7.17 -7.93
N GLY A 265 1.08 8.29 -8.10
CA GLY A 265 2.51 8.31 -7.78
C GLY A 265 3.25 7.30 -8.67
N VAL A 266 4.55 7.09 -8.45
CA VAL A 266 5.39 6.23 -9.32
C VAL A 266 4.67 4.90 -9.64
N GLU A 267 4.74 4.47 -10.91
CA GLU A 267 4.16 3.32 -11.67
C GLU A 267 4.05 1.94 -10.96
N ASN A 268 4.36 1.85 -9.67
CA ASN A 268 4.38 0.65 -8.85
C ASN A 268 3.82 0.93 -7.44
N GLY A 269 2.50 1.12 -7.36
CA GLY A 269 1.79 1.32 -6.09
C GLY A 269 1.97 0.21 -5.05
N CYS A 270 1.47 0.45 -3.84
CA CYS A 270 1.66 -0.40 -2.65
C CYS A 270 0.91 -1.75 -2.74
N SER A 271 1.55 -2.83 -3.19
CA SER A 271 1.09 -4.23 -3.00
C SER A 271 2.05 -5.01 -2.09
N PRO A 272 1.57 -5.96 -1.26
CA PRO A 272 2.42 -6.90 -0.54
C PRO A 272 3.35 -7.72 -1.44
N TRP A 273 2.99 -7.88 -2.71
CA TRP A 273 3.64 -8.82 -3.64
C TRP A 273 4.41 -8.12 -4.78
N ALA A 274 4.31 -6.80 -4.87
CA ALA A 274 5.04 -6.02 -5.86
C ALA A 274 5.09 -4.54 -5.51
N CYS A 275 6.31 -4.08 -5.21
CA CYS A 275 6.70 -2.68 -5.07
C CYS A 275 8.20 -2.55 -5.35
N ARG A 276 8.63 -1.40 -5.88
CA ARG A 276 10.07 -1.08 -5.96
C ARG A 276 10.73 -1.20 -4.58
N GLY A 277 11.93 -1.80 -4.56
CA GLY A 277 12.75 -2.04 -3.37
C GLY A 277 13.12 -3.51 -3.14
N ALA A 278 12.43 -4.45 -3.81
CA ALA A 278 12.81 -5.86 -3.82
C ALA A 278 13.89 -6.20 -4.88
N GLU A 279 14.03 -5.37 -5.92
CA GLU A 279 15.07 -5.53 -6.93
C GLU A 279 16.36 -4.86 -6.46
N THR A 280 17.29 -5.71 -6.07
CA THR A 280 18.69 -5.41 -5.79
C THR A 280 19.38 -4.93 -7.06
N ASN A 281 19.61 -3.63 -7.18
CA ASN A 281 20.90 -3.17 -7.70
C ASN A 281 21.76 -2.80 -6.50
N ALA A 282 22.64 -3.72 -6.16
CA ALA A 282 23.71 -3.51 -5.20
C ALA A 282 24.60 -2.37 -5.71
N VAL A 283 24.34 -1.15 -5.26
CA VAL A 283 25.40 -0.16 -5.11
C VAL A 283 25.75 -0.18 -3.63
N HIS A 284 26.74 -1.01 -3.29
CA HIS A 284 27.55 -0.74 -2.12
C HIS A 284 28.15 0.66 -2.31
N SER A 285 27.66 1.63 -1.57
CA SER A 285 28.45 2.78 -1.20
C SER A 285 28.11 3.10 0.24
N ASP A 286 29.14 3.02 1.08
CA ASP A 286 29.12 3.36 2.49
C ASP A 286 28.27 4.59 2.75
N PHE A 287 27.16 4.41 3.47
CA PHE A 287 26.66 5.50 4.28
C PHE A 287 27.69 5.64 5.39
N GLY A 288 28.55 6.65 5.27
CA GLY A 288 29.60 6.97 6.23
C GLY A 288 29.02 7.07 7.64
N LEU A 289 29.12 5.96 8.36
CA LEU A 289 28.99 5.90 9.80
C LEU A 289 30.27 6.56 10.33
N ALA A 290 30.14 7.70 11.00
CA ALA A 290 31.25 8.21 11.79
C ALA A 290 31.53 7.19 12.91
N ALA A 291 32.80 6.83 13.05
CA ALA A 291 33.33 5.96 14.10
C ALA A 291 33.18 6.57 15.50
#